data_AF-A0A957RZA2-F1
#
_entry.id   AF-A0A957RZA2-F1
#
_cell.length_a   1.000
_cell.length_b   1.000
_cell.length_c   1.000
_cell.angle_alpha   90.00
_cell.angle_beta   90.00
_cell.angle_gamma   90.00
#
_symmetry.space_group_name_H-M   'P 1'
#
loop_
_entity.id
_entity.type
_entity.pdbx_description
1 polymer ?
#
loop_
_entity_poly.entity_id
_entity_poly.type
_entity_poly.pdbx_seq_one_letter_code
_entity_poly.pdbx_strand_id
1 'polypeptide(L)'
;MLYEIITATPHELDLSQSATQFAADWNFAVKSAEDRRRYEWHKLILEWLDAKESRTGSRHTRRNYEGAVGRWLDFISTQANEHGDPLQLWEVDSGHVRAWQHQLQAAGLSDNYVNHQLSCVSSMYSFVIAEKR
;
A
#
# COMPACT_ATOMS: atom_id res chain seq x y z
N MET A 1 -55.60 27.64 39.17
CA MET A 1 -54.21 27.45 38.69
C MET A 1 -54.27 26.51 37.51
N LEU A 2 -54.02 27.02 36.30
CA LEU A 2 -53.90 26.22 35.08
C LEU A 2 -52.40 26.15 34.74
N TYR A 3 -51.87 24.95 34.61
CA TYR A 3 -50.50 24.73 34.16
C TYR A 3 -50.47 24.81 32.62
N GLU A 4 -49.66 25.71 32.06
CA GLU A 4 -49.32 25.68 30.64
C GLU A 4 -48.42 24.47 30.36
N ILE A 5 -48.88 23.57 29.50
CA ILE A 5 -48.06 22.49 28.95
C ILE A 5 -47.25 23.10 27.79
N ILE A 6 -45.97 23.35 28.02
CA ILE A 6 -45.03 23.71 26.95
C ILE A 6 -44.81 22.46 26.10
N THR A 7 -45.47 22.38 24.95
CA THR A 7 -45.18 21.37 23.94
C THR A 7 -43.85 21.72 23.28
N ALA A 8 -42.77 21.04 23.68
CA ALA A 8 -41.51 21.10 22.95
C ALA A 8 -41.73 20.61 21.51
N THR A 9 -41.45 21.47 20.54
CA THR A 9 -41.45 21.12 19.12
C THR A 9 -40.50 19.93 18.90
N PRO A 10 -40.89 18.90 18.12
CA PRO A 10 -39.96 17.84 17.77
C PRO A 10 -38.84 18.48 16.95
N HIS A 11 -37.61 18.47 17.48
CA HIS A 11 -36.45 18.68 16.65
C HIS A 11 -36.42 17.51 15.66
N GLU A 12 -36.85 17.72 14.43
CA GLU A 12 -36.50 16.85 13.32
C GLU A 12 -34.97 16.83 13.29
N LEU A 13 -34.38 15.75 13.81
CA LEU A 13 -32.99 15.46 13.59
C LEU A 13 -32.84 15.35 12.07
N ASP A 14 -32.11 16.30 11.46
CA ASP A 14 -31.74 16.21 10.05
C ASP A 14 -30.71 15.07 9.91
N LEU A 15 -31.24 13.85 9.82
CA LEU A 15 -30.48 12.62 9.66
C LEU A 15 -29.64 12.66 8.37
N SER A 16 -29.99 13.49 7.39
CA SER A 16 -29.24 13.63 6.14
C SER A 16 -27.93 14.39 6.34
N GLN A 17 -27.93 15.45 7.16
CA GLN A 17 -26.70 16.15 7.56
C GLN A 17 -25.80 15.27 8.42
N SER A 18 -26.38 14.52 9.36
CA SER A 18 -25.63 13.58 10.20
C SER A 18 -24.98 12.45 9.38
N ALA A 19 -25.70 11.89 8.40
CA ALA A 19 -25.17 10.85 7.50
C ALA A 19 -24.06 11.38 6.58
N THR A 20 -24.21 12.62 6.08
CA THR A 20 -23.19 13.26 5.22
C THR A 20 -21.91 13.55 6.01
N GLN A 21 -22.04 14.08 7.23
CA GLN A 21 -20.89 14.34 8.10
C GLN A 21 -20.16 13.04 8.47
N PHE A 22 -20.92 11.99 8.83
CA PHE A 22 -20.34 10.68 9.12
C PHE A 22 -19.57 10.12 7.91
N ALA A 23 -20.13 10.21 6.71
CA ALA A 23 -19.46 9.77 5.49
C ALA A 23 -18.15 10.55 5.23
N ALA A 24 -18.16 11.86 5.47
CA ALA A 24 -16.97 12.70 5.34
C ALA A 24 -15.88 12.31 6.36
N ASP A 25 -16.25 12.16 7.63
CA ASP A 25 -15.33 11.76 8.70
C ASP A 25 -14.76 10.36 8.47
N TRP A 26 -15.61 9.43 8.02
CA TRP A 26 -15.19 8.08 7.65
C TRP A 26 -14.19 8.09 6.49
N ASN A 27 -14.48 8.81 5.40
CA ASN A 27 -13.58 8.93 4.26
C ASN A 27 -12.23 9.55 4.65
N PHE A 28 -12.25 10.56 5.52
CA PHE A 28 -11.02 11.15 6.04
C PHE A 28 -10.20 10.15 6.86
N ALA A 29 -10.85 9.38 7.75
CA ALA A 29 -10.19 8.37 8.56
C ALA A 29 -9.57 7.25 7.70
N VAL A 30 -10.30 6.75 6.70
CA VAL A 30 -9.81 5.73 5.76
C VAL A 30 -8.58 6.26 5.01
N LYS A 31 -8.66 7.45 4.41
CA LYS A 31 -7.54 8.06 3.70
C LYS A 31 -6.31 8.24 4.61
N SER A 32 -6.52 8.72 5.83
CA SER A 32 -5.44 8.90 6.81
C SER A 32 -4.77 7.57 7.19
N ALA A 33 -5.56 6.51 7.34
CA ALA A 33 -5.04 5.17 7.61
C ALA A 33 -4.25 4.60 6.43
N GLU A 34 -4.71 4.82 5.19
CA GLU A 34 -3.95 4.46 4.00
C GLU A 34 -2.62 5.19 3.89
N ASP A 35 -2.62 6.51 4.07
CA ASP A 35 -1.41 7.32 3.99
C ASP A 35 -0.39 6.91 5.06
N ARG A 36 -0.87 6.61 6.27
CA ARG A 36 -0.07 6.03 7.35
C ARG A 36 0.57 4.70 6.92
N ARG A 37 -0.23 3.81 6.32
CA ARG A 37 0.25 2.51 5.85
C ARG A 37 1.26 2.67 4.70
N ARG A 38 1.05 3.58 3.75
CA ARG A 38 2.02 3.90 2.68
C ARG A 38 3.36 4.34 3.26
N TYR A 39 3.32 5.24 4.25
CA TYR A 39 4.53 5.70 4.94
C TYR A 39 5.27 4.54 5.62
N GLU A 40 4.56 3.69 6.36
CA GLU A 40 5.18 2.53 7.05
C GLU A 40 5.81 1.54 6.07
N TRP A 41 5.15 1.25 4.95
CA TRP A 41 5.73 0.42 3.90
C TRP A 41 6.99 1.03 3.30
N HIS A 42 6.98 2.32 3.00
CA HIS A 42 8.15 3.01 2.45
C HIS A 42 9.32 2.95 3.43
N LYS A 43 9.06 3.20 4.72
CA LYS A 43 10.06 3.08 5.78
C LYS A 43 10.67 1.67 5.84
N LEU A 44 9.85 0.62 5.84
CA LEU A 44 10.33 -0.76 5.90
C LEU A 44 11.14 -1.16 4.67
N ILE A 45 10.83 -0.62 3.49
CA ILE A 45 11.64 -0.83 2.28
C ILE A 45 13.03 -0.21 2.44
N LEU A 46 13.12 1.00 3.00
CA LEU A 46 14.40 1.65 3.26
C LEU A 46 15.23 0.87 4.30
N GLU A 47 14.60 0.42 5.38
CA GLU A 47 15.26 -0.41 6.40
C GLU A 47 15.75 -1.74 5.83
N TRP A 48 14.97 -2.37 4.95
CA TRP A 48 15.39 -3.54 4.21
C TRP A 48 16.60 -3.29 3.32
N LEU A 49 16.65 -2.15 2.60
CA LEU A 49 17.81 -1.76 1.79
C LEU A 49 19.06 -1.57 2.64
N ASP A 50 18.91 -0.92 3.79
CA ASP A 50 19.99 -0.74 4.77
C ASP A 50 20.49 -2.09 5.30
N ALA A 51 19.57 -3.03 5.57
CA ALA A 51 19.90 -4.40 5.98
C ALA A 51 20.63 -5.20 4.87
N LYS A 52 20.34 -4.95 3.59
CA LYS A 52 21.09 -5.56 2.48
C LYS A 52 22.51 -5.01 2.40
N GLU A 53 22.65 -3.69 2.53
CA GLU A 53 23.96 -3.03 2.48
C GLU A 53 24.84 -3.46 3.65
N SER A 54 24.31 -3.51 4.87
CA SER A 54 25.08 -3.87 6.07
C SER A 54 25.66 -5.28 6.00
N ARG A 55 24.94 -6.22 5.38
CA ARG A 55 25.41 -7.62 5.21
C ARG A 55 26.56 -7.75 4.22
N THR A 56 26.63 -6.90 3.21
CA THR A 56 27.66 -7.01 2.15
C THR A 56 28.71 -5.91 2.20
N GLY A 57 28.50 -4.85 3.00
CA GLY A 57 29.33 -3.65 3.04
C GLY A 57 29.39 -2.87 1.71
N SER A 58 28.43 -3.08 0.80
CA SER A 58 28.53 -2.65 -0.60
C SER A 58 27.36 -1.77 -1.03
N ARG A 59 27.66 -0.48 -1.26
CA ARG A 59 26.72 0.49 -1.86
C ARG A 59 26.27 0.11 -3.26
N HIS A 60 27.07 -0.66 -3.99
CA HIS A 60 26.66 -1.17 -5.30
C HIS A 60 25.54 -2.20 -5.14
N THR A 61 25.64 -3.06 -4.13
CA THR A 61 24.59 -4.02 -3.80
C THR A 61 23.30 -3.30 -3.43
N ARG A 62 23.36 -2.27 -2.56
CA ARG A 62 22.21 -1.42 -2.24
C ARG A 62 21.51 -0.89 -3.50
N ARG A 63 22.26 -0.23 -4.39
CA ARG A 63 21.74 0.35 -5.64
C ARG A 63 21.09 -0.70 -6.55
N ASN A 64 21.63 -1.91 -6.58
CA ASN A 64 21.06 -2.98 -7.39
C ASN A 64 19.68 -3.43 -6.85
N TYR A 65 19.57 -3.65 -5.53
CA TYR A 65 18.28 -3.95 -4.89
C TYR A 65 17.29 -2.80 -5.00
N GLU A 66 17.75 -1.56 -4.81
CA GLU A 66 16.95 -0.35 -4.99
C GLU A 66 16.39 -0.26 -6.41
N GLY A 67 17.21 -0.48 -7.43
CA GLY A 67 16.75 -0.48 -8.81
C GLY A 67 15.74 -1.59 -9.11
N ALA A 68 15.90 -2.77 -8.48
CA ALA A 68 14.95 -3.86 -8.64
C ALA A 68 13.59 -3.56 -8.00
N VAL A 69 13.59 -2.99 -6.79
CA VAL A 69 12.35 -2.55 -6.14
C VAL A 69 11.72 -1.37 -6.87
N GLY A 70 12.50 -0.41 -7.35
CA GLY A 70 11.97 0.71 -8.15
C GLY A 70 11.15 0.21 -9.34
N ARG A 71 11.70 -0.71 -10.15
CA ARG A 71 10.97 -1.32 -11.28
C ARG A 71 9.72 -2.08 -10.86
N TRP A 72 9.75 -2.71 -9.69
CA TRP A 72 8.58 -3.36 -9.14
C TRP A 72 7.49 -2.36 -8.75
N LEU A 73 7.87 -1.26 -8.07
CA LEU A 73 6.94 -0.19 -7.71
C LEU A 73 6.33 0.48 -8.95
N ASP A 74 7.15 0.69 -9.98
CA ASP A 74 6.68 1.20 -11.27
C ASP A 74 5.65 0.25 -11.88
N PHE A 75 5.92 -1.07 -11.91
CA PHE A 75 4.94 -2.05 -12.37
C PHE A 75 3.64 -1.98 -11.56
N ILE A 76 3.72 -1.98 -10.23
CA ILE A 76 2.54 -1.94 -9.35
C ILE A 76 1.71 -0.68 -9.58
N SER A 77 2.33 0.46 -9.85
CA SER A 77 1.63 1.71 -10.15
C SER A 77 0.76 1.64 -11.42
N THR A 78 1.02 0.67 -12.30
CA THR A 78 0.22 0.44 -13.52
C THR A 78 -0.94 -0.53 -13.31
N GLN A 79 -1.01 -1.18 -12.15
CA GLN A 79 -2.04 -2.15 -11.83
C GLN A 79 -3.20 -1.50 -11.08
N ALA A 80 -4.41 -2.03 -11.30
CA ALA A 80 -5.59 -1.64 -10.55
C ALA A 80 -6.04 -2.81 -9.67
N ASN A 81 -6.59 -2.49 -8.50
CA ASN A 81 -7.25 -3.47 -7.65
C ASN A 81 -8.64 -3.82 -8.21
N GLU A 82 -9.37 -4.69 -7.52
CA GLU A 82 -10.72 -5.14 -7.91
C GLU A 82 -11.77 -4.03 -7.99
N HIS A 83 -11.51 -2.87 -7.37
CA HIS A 83 -12.37 -1.70 -7.37
C HIS A 83 -12.00 -0.66 -8.44
N GLY A 84 -10.92 -0.89 -9.18
CA GLY A 84 -10.40 0.04 -10.19
C GLY A 84 -9.47 1.12 -9.61
N ASP A 85 -9.15 1.07 -8.32
CA ASP A 85 -8.20 1.97 -7.68
C ASP A 85 -6.76 1.50 -7.90
N PRO A 86 -5.75 2.39 -7.79
CA PRO A 86 -4.35 2.01 -7.90
C PRO A 86 -3.96 0.95 -6.88
N LEU A 87 -3.37 -0.16 -7.36
CA LEU A 87 -2.96 -1.28 -6.53
C LEU A 87 -1.91 -0.85 -5.49
N GLN A 88 -2.15 -1.19 -4.23
CA GLN A 88 -1.23 -0.91 -3.14
C GLN A 88 -0.33 -2.11 -2.83
N LEU A 89 0.85 -1.86 -2.23
CA LEU A 89 1.85 -2.90 -1.98
C LEU A 89 1.37 -4.03 -1.06
N TRP A 90 0.44 -3.74 -0.15
CA TRP A 90 -0.15 -4.73 0.76
C TRP A 90 -1.30 -5.54 0.14
N GLU A 91 -1.74 -5.18 -1.06
CA GLU A 91 -2.80 -5.87 -1.82
C GLU A 91 -2.22 -6.85 -2.84
N VAL A 92 -0.89 -6.81 -3.02
CA VAL A 92 -0.18 -7.70 -3.94
C VAL A 92 -0.36 -9.15 -3.55
N ASP A 93 -0.67 -9.97 -4.54
CA ASP A 93 -0.73 -11.41 -4.46
C ASP A 93 0.23 -12.09 -5.47
N SER A 94 0.16 -13.42 -5.53
CA SER A 94 0.98 -14.20 -6.46
C SER A 94 0.64 -13.99 -7.94
N GLY A 95 -0.58 -13.53 -8.26
CA GLY A 95 -1.02 -13.22 -9.62
C GLY A 95 -0.25 -12.03 -10.18
N HIS A 96 -0.11 -10.97 -9.39
CA HIS A 96 0.67 -9.77 -9.76
C HIS A 96 2.14 -10.09 -10.01
N VAL A 97 2.74 -10.95 -9.17
CA VAL A 97 4.14 -11.38 -9.35
C VAL A 97 4.33 -12.16 -10.65
N ARG A 98 3.38 -13.04 -11.00
CA ARG A 98 3.41 -13.78 -12.27
C ARG A 98 3.23 -12.85 -13.47
N ALA A 99 2.31 -11.88 -13.37
CA ALA A 99 2.11 -10.89 -14.42
C ALA A 99 3.39 -10.08 -14.69
N TRP A 100 4.08 -9.66 -13.63
CA TRP A 100 5.36 -8.96 -13.77
C TRP A 100 6.46 -9.87 -14.35
N GLN A 101 6.53 -11.12 -13.92
CA GLN A 101 7.45 -12.10 -14.51
C GLN A 101 7.23 -12.22 -16.02
N HIS A 102 5.97 -12.37 -16.45
CA HIS A 102 5.62 -12.43 -17.87
C HIS A 102 6.00 -11.15 -18.61
N GLN A 103 5.79 -9.97 -18.02
CA GLN A 103 6.19 -8.69 -18.61
C GLN A 103 7.71 -8.61 -18.81
N LEU A 104 8.50 -9.00 -17.80
CA LEU A 104 9.96 -9.00 -17.89
C LEU A 104 10.46 -9.96 -18.98
N GLN A 105 9.85 -11.14 -19.08
CA GLN A 105 10.15 -12.11 -20.13
C GLN A 105 9.75 -11.61 -21.53
N ALA A 106 8.58 -10.99 -21.66
CA ALA A 106 8.11 -10.40 -22.92
C ALA A 106 9.00 -9.23 -23.39
N ALA A 107 9.65 -8.53 -22.46
CA ALA A 107 10.66 -7.52 -22.77
C ALA A 107 12.01 -8.11 -23.26
N GLY A 108 12.13 -9.44 -23.36
CA GLY A 108 13.34 -10.11 -23.86
C GLY A 108 14.49 -10.16 -22.85
N LEU A 109 14.20 -9.99 -21.55
CA LEU A 109 15.21 -10.07 -20.50
C LEU A 109 15.63 -11.51 -20.23
N SER A 110 16.89 -11.71 -19.85
CA SER A 110 17.41 -13.06 -19.57
C SER A 110 16.79 -13.66 -18.30
N ASP A 111 16.68 -14.98 -18.27
CA ASP A 111 16.12 -15.70 -17.11
C ASP A 111 16.86 -15.39 -15.81
N ASN A 112 18.19 -15.26 -15.85
CA ASN A 112 18.98 -14.86 -14.68
C ASN A 112 18.59 -13.47 -14.17
N TYR A 113 18.35 -12.52 -15.07
CA TYR A 113 17.91 -11.19 -14.68
C TYR A 113 16.50 -11.22 -14.07
N VAL A 114 15.57 -11.94 -14.69
CA VAL A 114 14.20 -12.12 -14.18
C VAL A 114 14.23 -12.75 -12.79
N ASN A 115 14.95 -13.86 -12.62
CA ASN A 115 15.09 -14.54 -11.34
C ASN A 115 15.70 -13.64 -10.27
N HIS A 116 16.67 -12.80 -10.64
CA HIS A 116 17.22 -11.80 -9.73
C HIS A 116 16.17 -10.78 -9.29
N GLN A 117 15.39 -10.22 -10.22
CA GLN A 117 14.30 -9.28 -9.88
C GLN A 117 13.28 -9.93 -8.92
N LEU A 118 12.84 -11.14 -9.23
CA LEU A 118 11.86 -11.88 -8.40
C LEU A 118 12.42 -12.19 -7.01
N SER A 119 13.70 -12.59 -6.92
CA SER A 119 14.37 -12.82 -5.64
C SER A 119 14.47 -11.55 -4.80
N CYS A 120 14.77 -10.40 -5.42
CA CYS A 120 14.80 -9.11 -4.73
C CYS A 120 13.44 -8.81 -4.08
N VAL A 121 12.36 -8.84 -4.87
CA VAL A 121 11.00 -8.54 -4.43
C VAL A 121 10.53 -9.54 -3.37
N SER A 122 10.75 -10.84 -3.58
CA SER A 122 10.43 -11.88 -2.60
C SER A 122 11.11 -11.60 -1.25
N SER A 123 12.40 -11.25 -1.27
CA SER A 123 13.14 -10.97 -0.04
C SER A 123 12.74 -9.65 0.65
N MET A 124 12.25 -8.67 -0.12
CA MET A 124 11.66 -7.43 0.41
C MET A 124 10.36 -7.74 1.15
N TYR A 125 9.41 -8.44 0.51
CA TYR A 125 8.16 -8.83 1.16
C TYR A 125 8.38 -9.68 2.40
N SER A 126 9.33 -10.61 2.34
CA SER A 126 9.67 -11.48 3.48
C SER A 126 10.16 -10.66 4.68
N PHE A 127 10.97 -9.62 4.45
CA PHE A 127 11.41 -8.71 5.50
C PHE A 127 10.24 -7.90 6.07
N VAL A 128 9.43 -7.29 5.21
CA VAL A 128 8.25 -6.50 5.65
C VAL A 128 7.29 -7.34 6.48
N ILE A 129 7.03 -8.60 6.08
CA ILE A 129 6.16 -9.52 6.82
C ILE A 129 6.76 -9.89 8.17
N ALA A 130 8.09 -10.05 8.26
CA ALA A 130 8.77 -10.38 9.51
C ALA A 130 8.73 -9.21 10.51
N GLU A 131 8.96 -7.98 10.06
CA GLU A 131 8.98 -6.78 10.92
C GLU A 131 7.58 -6.29 11.33
N LYS A 132 6.53 -6.72 10.63
CA LYS A 132 5.13 -6.40 10.97
C LYS A 132 4.49 -7.33 12.00
N ARG A 133 5.18 -8.41 12.38
CA ARG A 133 4.71 -9.36 13.43
C ARG A 133 5.04 -8.83 14.82
#